data_AF-A0A7J7STJ0-F1
#
_entry.id   AF-A0A7J7STJ0-F1
#
_cell.length_a   1.000
_cell.length_b   1.000
_cell.length_c   1.000
_cell.angle_alpha   90.00
_cell.angle_beta   90.00
_cell.angle_gamma   90.00
#
_symmetry.space_group_name_H-M   'P 1'
#
loop_
_entity.id
_entity.type
_entity.pdbx_description
1 polymer ?
#
loop_
_entity_poly.entity_id
_entity_poly.type
_entity_poly.pdbx_seq_one_letter_code
_entity_poly.pdbx_strand_id
1 'polypeptide(L)'
;MASASLRHETRQGRGSASVKSENGDGSWEGTQQWPRPLHPKCVFIFLPLSEDYGKNFKDITDLINNTFIRTEFGMAIGPENSGKVILTAEVSGGSPGGRIFRSSDFAKNFVQTNLPFHPLTQMMYSPQNSNYLLALSTENGLWVSRNFGGKWEEIHKAVCLAKW
;
A
#
# COMPACT_ATOMS: atom_id res chain seq x y z
N MET A 1 -15.35 2.04 7.60
CA MET A 1 -14.00 2.19 7.02
C MET A 1 -14.16 2.74 5.61
N ALA A 2 -13.88 4.02 5.40
CA ALA A 2 -13.98 4.62 4.07
C ALA A 2 -12.71 4.30 3.28
N SER A 3 -12.85 3.53 2.20
CA SER A 3 -11.78 3.31 1.22
C SER A 3 -11.70 4.55 0.33
N ALA A 4 -10.62 5.32 0.42
CA ALA A 4 -10.34 6.39 -0.54
C ALA A 4 -9.96 5.76 -1.89
N SER A 5 -10.90 5.75 -2.84
CA SER A 5 -10.64 5.39 -4.23
C SER A 5 -10.06 6.61 -4.95
N LEU A 6 -8.76 6.57 -5.28
CA LEU A 6 -8.14 7.53 -6.19
C LEU A 6 -8.69 7.27 -7.61
N ARG A 7 -9.74 8.00 -8.01
CA ARG A 7 -10.17 8.02 -9.42
C ARG A 7 -9.21 8.86 -10.24
N HIS A 8 -8.76 8.27 -11.35
CA HIS A 8 -7.99 8.93 -12.40
C HIS A 8 -8.83 10.07 -13.00
N GLU A 9 -8.53 11.32 -12.64
CA GLU A 9 -9.19 12.47 -13.26
C GLU A 9 -8.36 12.94 -14.46
N THR A 10 -8.87 12.66 -15.67
CA THR A 10 -8.26 13.08 -16.93
C THR A 10 -9.07 14.22 -17.54
N ARG A 11 -8.68 15.48 -17.31
CA ARG A 11 -8.49 16.49 -18.37
C ARG A 11 -8.15 17.89 -17.84
N GLN A 12 -7.15 18.45 -18.51
CA GLN A 12 -6.89 19.85 -18.87
C GLN A 12 -7.03 20.95 -17.80
N GLY A 13 -5.88 21.53 -17.48
CA GLY A 13 -5.76 22.79 -16.73
C GLY A 13 -4.86 22.61 -15.53
N ARG A 14 -3.96 23.57 -15.31
CA ARG A 14 -3.13 23.70 -14.09
C ARG A 14 -4.05 23.46 -12.90
N GLY A 15 -3.83 22.39 -12.16
CA GLY A 15 -4.78 21.96 -11.15
C GLY A 15 -4.10 21.14 -10.09
N SER A 16 -4.66 21.17 -8.91
CA SER A 16 -4.24 20.47 -7.70
C SER A 16 -5.18 19.28 -7.52
N ALA A 17 -4.67 18.15 -7.02
CA ALA A 17 -5.49 16.96 -6.78
C ALA A 17 -6.45 17.24 -5.63
N SER A 18 -7.72 16.89 -5.77
CA SER A 18 -8.73 17.17 -4.74
C SER A 18 -9.39 15.89 -4.27
N VAL A 19 -9.43 15.65 -2.97
CA VAL A 19 -10.18 14.53 -2.38
C VAL A 19 -11.50 15.08 -1.82
N LYS A 20 -12.62 14.45 -2.18
CA LYS A 20 -13.95 14.72 -1.65
C LYS A 20 -14.40 13.56 -0.77
N SER A 21 -15.02 13.88 0.35
CA SER A 21 -15.59 12.89 1.26
C SER A 21 -17.10 12.75 0.99
N GLU A 22 -17.60 11.51 0.90
CA GLU A 22 -19.03 11.22 0.74
C GLU A 22 -19.65 10.99 2.12
N ASN A 23 -20.70 11.72 2.44
CA ASN A 23 -21.50 11.49 3.63
C ASN A 23 -22.42 10.27 3.42
N GLY A 24 -22.85 9.65 4.52
CA GLY A 24 -23.75 8.49 4.50
C GLY A 24 -25.16 8.74 3.94
N ASP A 25 -25.46 9.99 3.55
CA ASP A 25 -26.70 10.43 2.90
C ASP A 25 -26.52 10.76 1.40
N GLY A 26 -25.32 10.54 0.85
CA GLY A 26 -24.98 10.86 -0.54
C GLY A 26 -24.64 12.33 -0.79
N SER A 27 -24.52 13.16 0.26
CA SER A 27 -24.00 14.53 0.16
C SER A 27 -22.47 14.57 0.18
N TRP A 28 -21.86 15.57 -0.46
CA TRP A 28 -20.40 15.75 -0.51
C TRP A 28 -19.97 16.86 0.45
N GLU A 29 -19.05 16.57 1.39
CA GLU A 29 -18.40 17.60 2.22
C GLU A 29 -16.89 17.66 1.97
N GLY A 30 -16.37 18.89 1.94
CA GLY A 30 -14.94 19.19 1.91
C GLY A 30 -14.25 18.95 0.56
N THR A 31 -13.37 19.88 0.18
CA THR A 31 -12.43 19.69 -0.94
C THR A 31 -11.04 19.98 -0.39
N GLN A 32 -10.28 18.94 -0.05
CA GLN A 32 -8.87 19.11 0.34
C GLN A 32 -8.01 19.11 -0.92
N GLN A 33 -7.20 20.16 -1.08
CA GLN A 33 -6.48 20.43 -2.30
C GLN A 33 -4.98 20.20 -2.13
N TRP A 34 -4.42 19.30 -2.94
CA TRP A 34 -3.03 18.83 -2.86
C TRP A 34 -2.22 19.31 -4.07
N PRO A 35 -0.99 19.81 -3.87
CA PRO A 35 -0.11 20.19 -4.98
C PRO A 35 0.22 18.95 -5.83
N ARG A 36 0.12 19.08 -7.17
CA ARG A 36 0.49 17.99 -8.08
C ARG A 36 2.01 17.78 -8.09
N PRO A 37 2.49 16.52 -8.20
CA PRO A 37 3.90 16.21 -8.43
C PRO A 37 4.46 16.85 -9.69
N LEU A 38 5.73 17.28 -9.64
CA LEU A 38 6.43 17.91 -10.77
C LEU A 38 6.81 16.95 -11.90
N HIS A 39 6.65 15.63 -11.73
CA HIS A 39 7.02 14.64 -12.75
C HIS A 39 5.87 13.69 -13.10
N PRO A 40 5.62 13.42 -14.40
CA PRO A 40 4.50 12.60 -14.87
C PRO A 40 4.62 11.10 -14.53
N LYS A 41 5.77 10.67 -13.97
CA LYS A 41 5.98 9.31 -13.44
C LYS A 41 6.02 9.25 -11.90
N CYS A 42 6.04 10.40 -11.23
CA CYS A 42 6.07 10.46 -9.77
C CYS A 42 4.65 10.73 -9.28
N VAL A 43 3.92 9.71 -8.88
CA VAL A 43 2.83 9.94 -7.95
C VAL A 43 3.49 10.05 -6.58
N PHE A 44 3.70 11.27 -6.07
CA PHE A 44 3.82 11.44 -4.62
C PHE A 44 2.46 11.03 -4.07
N ILE A 45 2.34 9.77 -3.68
CA ILE A 45 1.19 9.33 -2.90
C ILE A 45 1.38 10.00 -1.55
N PHE A 46 0.77 11.18 -1.39
CA PHE A 46 0.35 11.58 -0.05
C PHE A 46 -0.49 10.41 0.45
N LEU A 47 -0.13 9.85 1.59
CA LEU A 47 -0.91 8.81 2.26
C LEU A 47 -1.83 9.53 3.24
N PRO A 48 -3.08 9.85 2.85
CA PRO A 48 -4.03 10.47 3.75
C PRO A 48 -4.65 9.39 4.65
N LEU A 49 -4.38 9.43 5.95
CA LEU A 49 -5.07 8.61 6.94
C LEU A 49 -6.29 9.36 7.48
N SER A 50 -7.46 8.75 7.42
CA SER A 50 -8.67 9.26 8.07
C SER A 50 -9.18 8.27 9.11
N GLU A 51 -9.45 8.76 10.32
CA GLU A 51 -10.08 8.01 11.40
C GLU A 51 -11.58 8.33 11.53
N ASP A 52 -12.07 9.30 10.75
CA ASP A 52 -13.40 9.88 10.85
C ASP A 52 -14.22 9.72 9.56
N TYR A 53 -14.05 8.57 8.89
CA TYR A 53 -14.79 8.18 7.69
C TYR A 53 -14.56 9.10 6.47
N GLY A 54 -13.38 9.70 6.39
CA GLY A 54 -12.95 10.52 5.25
C GLY A 54 -13.16 12.03 5.45
N LYS A 55 -13.64 12.47 6.62
CA LYS A 55 -13.88 13.91 6.88
C LYS A 55 -12.58 14.69 7.03
N ASN A 56 -11.62 14.13 7.75
CA ASN A 56 -10.28 14.68 7.89
C ASN A 56 -9.22 13.67 7.47
N PHE A 57 -8.15 14.19 6.88
CA PHE A 57 -7.01 13.40 6.46
C PHE A 57 -5.73 13.94 7.11
N LYS A 58 -4.91 13.03 7.63
CA LYS A 58 -3.58 13.32 8.14
C LYS A 58 -2.54 12.82 7.15
N ASP A 59 -1.58 13.68 6.80
CA ASP A 59 -0.40 13.26 6.05
C ASP A 59 0.48 12.39 6.95
N ILE A 60 0.73 11.15 6.53
CA ILE A 60 1.57 10.17 7.22
C ILE A 60 2.80 9.78 6.39
N THR A 61 3.19 10.59 5.40
CA THR A 61 4.34 10.33 4.52
C THR A 61 5.65 10.21 5.31
N ASP A 62 5.78 10.96 6.41
CA ASP A 62 6.94 10.85 7.31
C ASP A 62 7.07 9.45 7.95
N LEU A 63 5.96 8.73 8.17
CA LEU A 63 5.99 7.38 8.76
C LEU A 63 6.61 6.33 7.83
N ILE A 64 6.68 6.61 6.53
CA ILE A 64 7.34 5.77 5.54
C ILE A 64 8.67 6.37 5.09
N ASN A 65 9.25 7.26 5.89
CA ASN A 65 10.53 7.94 5.61
C ASN A 65 10.55 8.64 4.24
N ASN A 66 9.41 9.19 3.79
CA ASN A 66 9.27 9.82 2.47
C ASN A 66 9.69 8.90 1.30
N THR A 67 9.51 7.60 1.47
CA THR A 67 9.83 6.60 0.45
C THR A 67 8.72 6.52 -0.59
N PHE A 68 9.10 6.38 -1.87
CA PHE A 68 8.12 6.15 -2.94
C PHE A 68 7.46 4.77 -2.78
N ILE A 69 6.14 4.72 -2.92
CA ILE A 69 5.35 3.48 -2.87
C ILE A 69 4.96 3.08 -4.29
N ARG A 70 5.14 1.80 -4.63
CA ARG A 70 4.78 1.25 -5.94
C ARG A 70 3.26 1.13 -6.05
N THR A 71 2.64 2.03 -6.80
CA THR A 71 1.19 2.08 -7.02
C THR A 71 0.61 0.81 -7.65
N GLU A 72 1.40 0.11 -8.46
CA GLU A 72 1.03 -1.16 -9.12
C GLU A 72 0.67 -2.28 -8.13
N PHE A 73 1.23 -2.26 -6.92
CA PHE A 73 0.87 -3.20 -5.86
C PHE A 73 -0.25 -2.67 -4.95
N GLY A 74 -0.62 -1.40 -5.09
CA GLY A 74 -1.60 -0.73 -4.25
C GLY A 74 -1.28 -0.84 -2.75
N MET A 75 -2.34 -0.84 -1.94
CA MET A 75 -2.28 -1.08 -0.50
C MET A 75 -2.84 -2.47 -0.21
N ALA A 76 -2.03 -3.34 0.42
CA ALA A 76 -2.49 -4.67 0.82
C ALA A 76 -3.12 -4.58 2.22
N ILE A 77 -4.44 -4.59 2.27
CA ILE A 77 -5.25 -4.48 3.48
C ILE A 77 -5.54 -5.89 4.01
N GLY A 78 -5.27 -6.10 5.30
CA GLY A 78 -5.51 -7.38 5.96
C GLY A 78 -7.01 -7.71 6.05
N PRO A 79 -7.36 -9.01 6.17
CA PRO A 79 -8.75 -9.42 6.33
C PRO A 79 -9.31 -8.95 7.67
N GLU A 80 -10.64 -8.82 7.73
CA GLU A 80 -11.40 -8.40 8.92
C GLU A 80 -10.94 -7.05 9.50
N ASN A 81 -11.27 -6.78 10.76
CA ASN A 81 -10.80 -5.61 11.51
C ASN A 81 -9.38 -5.81 12.08
N SER A 82 -8.51 -6.53 11.36
CA SER A 82 -7.16 -6.85 11.82
C SER A 82 -6.24 -5.62 11.92
N GLY A 83 -6.64 -4.50 11.30
CA GLY A 83 -5.85 -3.26 11.27
C GLY A 83 -4.54 -3.38 10.52
N LYS A 84 -4.35 -4.46 9.75
CA LYS A 84 -3.11 -4.75 9.04
C LYS A 84 -3.07 -4.07 7.68
N VAL A 85 -1.98 -3.37 7.42
CA VAL A 85 -1.74 -2.67 6.15
C VAL A 85 -0.30 -2.93 5.73
N ILE A 86 -0.11 -3.28 4.46
CA ILE A 86 1.22 -3.39 3.85
C ILE A 86 1.29 -2.47 2.64
N LEU A 87 2.35 -1.68 2.59
CA LEU A 87 2.72 -0.83 1.46
C LEU A 87 4.04 -1.36 0.89
N THR A 88 4.12 -1.45 -0.44
CA THR A 88 5.35 -1.89 -1.11
C THR A 88 6.13 -0.69 -1.61
N ALA A 89 7.35 -0.54 -1.13
CA ALA A 89 8.22 0.56 -1.49
C ALA A 89 8.96 0.30 -2.80
N GLU A 90 9.25 1.39 -3.51
CA GLU A 90 10.20 1.38 -4.61
C GLU A 90 11.62 1.35 -4.03
N VAL A 91 12.47 0.51 -4.62
CA VAL A 91 13.86 0.33 -4.23
C VAL A 91 14.75 0.56 -5.44
N SER A 92 15.99 1.01 -5.20
CA SER A 92 16.96 1.20 -6.28
C SER A 92 17.29 -0.14 -6.95
N GLY A 93 17.56 -0.13 -8.26
CA GLY A 93 17.78 -1.34 -9.06
C GLY A 93 18.98 -2.22 -8.64
N GLY A 94 19.85 -1.74 -7.75
CA GLY A 94 20.95 -2.53 -7.16
C GLY A 94 20.61 -3.18 -5.81
N SER A 95 19.37 -3.05 -5.33
CA SER A 95 18.96 -3.63 -4.05
C SER A 95 18.83 -5.16 -4.15
N PRO A 96 19.29 -5.91 -3.13
CA PRO A 96 19.21 -7.38 -3.13
C PRO A 96 17.76 -7.91 -3.08
N GLY A 97 16.79 -7.06 -2.75
CA GLY A 97 15.37 -7.39 -2.74
C GLY A 97 14.51 -6.14 -2.58
N GLY A 98 13.21 -6.35 -2.46
CA GLY A 98 12.22 -5.31 -2.25
C GLY A 98 12.19 -4.80 -0.81
N ARG A 99 11.34 -3.80 -0.57
CA ARG A 99 11.09 -3.26 0.77
C ARG A 99 9.59 -3.08 0.97
N ILE A 100 9.13 -3.37 2.17
CA ILE A 100 7.75 -3.10 2.58
C ILE A 100 7.70 -2.25 3.84
N PHE A 101 6.62 -1.51 3.97
CA PHE A 101 6.17 -0.89 5.20
C PHE A 101 4.92 -1.62 5.66
N ARG A 102 4.96 -2.11 6.89
CA ARG A 102 3.88 -2.90 7.48
C ARG A 102 3.38 -2.25 8.76
N SER A 103 2.07 -2.13 8.86
CA SER A 103 1.35 -1.61 10.03
C SER A 103 0.39 -2.69 10.51
N SER A 104 0.26 -2.84 11.83
CA SER A 104 -0.71 -3.72 12.48
C SER A 104 -1.68 -2.95 13.37
N ASP A 105 -1.77 -1.64 13.17
CA ASP A 105 -2.47 -0.70 14.03
C ASP A 105 -3.21 0.38 13.21
N PHE A 106 -3.81 -0.04 12.09
CA PHE A 106 -4.61 0.82 11.21
C PHE A 106 -3.81 1.98 10.60
N ALA A 107 -2.60 1.68 10.11
CA ALA A 107 -1.69 2.66 9.51
C ALA A 107 -1.24 3.79 10.46
N LYS A 108 -1.36 3.59 11.78
CA LYS A 108 -0.86 4.54 12.78
C LYS A 108 0.66 4.51 12.90
N ASN A 109 1.25 3.33 12.84
CA ASN A 109 2.70 3.15 12.84
C ASN A 109 3.10 2.17 11.74
N PHE A 110 4.21 2.48 11.07
CA PHE A 110 4.79 1.61 10.04
C PHE A 110 6.15 1.09 10.50
N VAL A 111 6.34 -0.20 10.31
CA VAL A 111 7.63 -0.87 10.48
C VAL A 111 8.16 -1.21 9.10
N GLN A 112 9.37 -0.75 8.81
CA GLN A 112 10.06 -1.10 7.57
C GLN A 112 10.59 -2.53 7.65
N THR A 113 10.49 -3.29 6.56
CA THR A 113 11.11 -4.61 6.43
C THR A 113 11.71 -4.77 5.03
N ASN A 114 12.99 -5.13 4.98
CA ASN A 114 13.66 -5.47 3.73
C ASN A 114 13.37 -6.93 3.40
N LEU A 115 12.99 -7.19 2.16
CA LEU A 115 12.68 -8.52 1.66
C LEU A 115 13.93 -9.17 1.08
N PRO A 116 14.06 -10.51 1.17
CA PRO A 116 15.13 -11.24 0.50
C PRO A 116 14.88 -11.46 -1.00
N PHE A 117 13.79 -10.91 -1.56
CA PHE A 117 13.39 -11.05 -2.96
C PHE A 117 12.69 -9.79 -3.46
N HIS A 118 12.60 -9.62 -4.77
CA HIS A 118 11.79 -8.57 -5.39
C HIS A 118 10.37 -9.08 -5.64
N PRO A 119 9.32 -8.46 -5.06
CA PRO A 119 7.95 -8.90 -5.27
C PRO A 119 7.51 -8.64 -6.71
N LEU A 120 6.85 -9.63 -7.30
CA LEU A 120 6.21 -9.58 -8.61
C LEU A 120 4.70 -9.31 -8.51
N THR A 121 4.08 -9.71 -7.41
CA THR A 121 2.64 -9.55 -7.17
C THR A 121 2.38 -8.82 -5.86
N GLN A 122 1.15 -8.30 -5.70
CA GLN A 122 0.68 -7.82 -4.41
C GLN A 122 0.73 -8.97 -3.37
N MET A 123 1.11 -8.64 -2.13
CA MET A 123 1.12 -9.59 -1.02
C MET A 123 -0.30 -10.01 -0.66
N MET A 124 -0.54 -11.32 -0.61
CA MET A 124 -1.85 -11.87 -0.29
C MET A 124 -1.88 -12.34 1.16
N TYR A 125 -2.94 -11.98 1.90
CA TYR A 125 -3.19 -12.49 3.24
C TYR A 125 -3.94 -13.82 3.21
N SER A 126 -3.60 -14.72 4.13
CA SER A 126 -4.41 -15.92 4.36
C SER A 126 -5.79 -15.51 4.89
N PRO A 127 -6.89 -16.02 4.33
CA PRO A 127 -8.23 -15.75 4.83
C PRO A 127 -8.44 -16.21 6.28
N GLN A 128 -7.73 -17.26 6.71
CA GLN A 128 -7.86 -17.86 8.04
C GLN A 128 -6.92 -17.21 9.06
N ASN A 129 -5.79 -16.63 8.62
CA ASN A 129 -4.82 -16.03 9.52
C ASN A 129 -4.16 -14.79 8.92
N SER A 130 -4.49 -13.62 9.46
CA SER A 130 -3.94 -12.34 9.01
C SER A 130 -2.44 -12.17 9.24
N ASN A 131 -1.76 -13.09 9.95
CA ASN A 131 -0.29 -13.09 10.07
C ASN A 131 0.41 -13.78 8.90
N TYR A 132 -0.33 -14.59 8.13
CA TYR A 132 0.25 -15.40 7.08
C TYR A 132 0.14 -14.65 5.75
N LEU A 133 1.28 -14.49 5.07
CA LEU A 133 1.39 -13.79 3.79
C LEU A 133 2.01 -14.69 2.73
N LEU A 134 1.57 -14.51 1.50
CA LEU A 134 2.04 -15.19 0.31
C LEU A 134 2.43 -14.14 -0.72
N ALA A 135 3.57 -14.32 -1.37
CA ALA A 135 4.02 -13.45 -2.44
C ALA A 135 4.79 -14.25 -3.50
N LEU A 136 4.70 -13.81 -4.75
CA LEU A 136 5.56 -14.28 -5.83
C LEU A 136 6.72 -13.30 -6.02
N SER A 137 7.91 -13.84 -6.24
CA SER A 137 9.08 -13.04 -6.63
C SER A 137 9.18 -12.89 -8.15
N THR A 138 9.98 -11.93 -8.61
CA THR A 138 10.34 -11.76 -10.02
C THR A 138 11.10 -12.95 -10.61
N GLU A 139 11.67 -13.80 -9.76
CA GLU A 139 12.34 -15.06 -10.13
C GLU A 139 11.36 -16.25 -10.15
N ASN A 140 10.04 -15.98 -10.08
CA ASN A 140 8.99 -16.99 -9.96
C ASN A 140 9.15 -17.89 -8.71
N GLY A 141 9.77 -17.38 -7.65
CA GLY A 141 9.82 -18.02 -6.35
C GLY A 141 8.54 -17.75 -5.57
N LEU A 142 8.02 -18.77 -4.89
CA LEU A 142 6.89 -18.64 -3.98
C LEU A 142 7.39 -18.46 -2.56
N TRP A 143 7.05 -17.32 -1.97
CA TRP A 143 7.51 -16.91 -0.65
C TRP A 143 6.34 -16.85 0.33
N VAL A 144 6.56 -17.40 1.53
CA VAL A 144 5.59 -17.39 2.62
C VAL A 144 6.19 -16.67 3.82
N SER A 145 5.38 -15.84 4.46
CA SER A 145 5.66 -15.27 5.78
C SER A 145 4.65 -15.77 6.79
N ARG A 146 5.11 -16.16 7.97
CA ARG A 146 4.26 -16.58 9.11
C ARG A 146 4.17 -15.52 10.22
N ASN A 147 4.83 -14.38 10.05
CA ASN A 147 4.96 -13.32 11.06
C ASN A 147 4.65 -11.94 10.47
N PHE A 148 3.61 -11.86 9.64
CA PHE A 148 3.11 -10.63 9.04
C PHE A 148 4.22 -9.88 8.26
N GLY A 149 4.97 -10.61 7.44
CA GLY A 149 5.96 -10.03 6.53
C GLY A 149 7.30 -9.68 7.15
N GLY A 150 7.53 -10.02 8.43
CA GLY A 150 8.80 -9.77 9.10
C GLY A 150 9.93 -10.70 8.64
N LYS A 151 9.62 -11.97 8.37
CA LYS A 151 10.51 -13.00 7.82
C LYS A 151 9.80 -13.72 6.69
N TRP A 152 10.56 -14.08 5.67
CA TRP A 152 10.06 -14.75 4.48
C TRP A 152 10.89 -15.99 4.20
N GLU A 153 10.21 -17.06 3.84
CA GLU A 153 10.81 -18.33 3.45
C GLU A 153 10.33 -18.69 2.04
N GLU A 154 11.27 -19.04 1.17
CA GLU A 154 10.94 -19.58 -0.14
C GLU A 154 10.53 -21.04 0.02
N ILE A 155 9.32 -21.38 -0.41
CA ILE A 155 8.77 -22.74 -0.30
C ILE A 155 8.78 -23.50 -1.63
N HIS A 156 8.83 -22.79 -2.75
CA HIS A 156 8.85 -23.39 -4.09
C HIS A 156 9.48 -22.45 -5.12
N LYS A 157 10.08 -23.00 -6.17
CA LYS A 157 10.66 -22.26 -7.30
C LYS A 157 9.87 -22.48 -8.59
N ALA A 158 9.96 -21.58 -9.56
CA ALA A 158 9.28 -21.69 -10.86
C ALA A 158 7.73 -21.83 -10.74
N VAL A 159 7.13 -21.02 -9.88
CA VAL A 159 5.67 -20.95 -9.70
C VAL A 159 5.08 -19.88 -10.62
N CYS A 160 4.10 -20.26 -11.44
CA CYS A 160 3.41 -19.33 -12.35
C CYS A 160 2.23 -18.60 -11.69
N LEU A 161 1.55 -19.27 -10.76
CA LEU A 161 0.38 -18.75 -10.06
C LEU A 161 0.30 -19.38 -8.67
N ALA A 162 -0.04 -18.57 -7.68
CA ALA A 162 -0.30 -19.04 -6.33
C ALA A 162 -1.57 -18.37 -5.76
N LYS A 163 -2.28 -19.10 -4.90
CA LYS A 163 -3.44 -18.65 -4.15
C LYS A 163 -3.40 -19.30 -2.77
N TRP A 164 -4.13 -18.71 -1.82
CA TRP A 164 -4.40 -19.31 -0.51
C TRP A 164 -5.41 -20.44 -0.60
#